data_AF-A0A1F9PWF7-F1
#
_entry.id   AF-A0A1F9PWF7-F1
#
_cell.length_a   1.000
_cell.length_b   1.000
_cell.length_c   1.000
_cell.angle_alpha   90.00
_cell.angle_beta   90.00
_cell.angle_gamma   90.00
#
_symmetry.space_group_name_H-M   'P 1'
#
loop_
_entity.id
_entity.type
_entity.pdbx_description
1 polymer ?
#
loop_
_entity_poly.entity_id
_entity_poly.type
_entity_poly.pdbx_seq_one_letter_code
_entity_poly.pdbx_strand_id
1 'polypeptide(L)'
;MNTGNIVEYIDQQKIISAVILQEKQGKLRLLNENNREVNFSENRLSHISQVRLDTALSRDSIVSQLKQLTENRKKLSETINIQELWEILHEESEDIELSAMTLFCFDPPLTPDHEAAVIRAFFHDRLYFKFSQMIFAPYSAEQVEGKKRQLRETEKKERRIQDGAAWINDILNQKNGSSTAIDATIIDMLKSYYLFGNESEYTQTAKQIIKKSSLHSIEQLFHIFVKAGIWDQNENIHLLSLKISTAFSRKVLEQEQNLITNPIHFMDDPLRKNLTHIPLITIDGQSTLDFDDAVSLENTETGYMLGIHIIDVDAYIKSGDSIDMSARERASSIYMPDDKIPMIPPKLSEDLCSLKEGEIRPGISTLIRMNRFFEIQEYEIIPSIIKIHQKLSYTEANLLNGKNDPITTLYRIAIQLRDKRLKTGAIQITLPEVNVWVEENGEIGYSKIDRENSSRMLISELMILANSL
;
A
#
# COMPACT_ATOMS: atom_id res chain seq x y z
N MET A 1 30.63 -54.95 -10.82
CA MET A 1 29.39 -55.14 -11.61
C MET A 1 29.64 -56.19 -12.68
N ASN A 2 28.61 -56.73 -13.34
CA ASN A 2 28.81 -57.66 -14.46
C ASN A 2 27.77 -57.40 -15.55
N THR A 3 28.08 -57.78 -16.80
CA THR A 3 27.10 -57.83 -17.88
C THR A 3 25.88 -58.65 -17.46
N GLY A 4 24.69 -58.12 -17.75
CA GLY A 4 23.41 -58.69 -17.36
C GLY A 4 22.85 -58.18 -16.04
N ASN A 5 23.63 -57.53 -15.17
CA ASN A 5 23.08 -56.92 -13.96
C ASN A 5 22.04 -55.83 -14.29
N ILE A 6 20.96 -55.81 -13.51
CA ILE A 6 19.91 -54.80 -13.59
C ILE A 6 20.30 -53.63 -12.69
N VAL A 7 20.19 -52.41 -13.18
CA VAL A 7 20.58 -51.17 -12.49
C VAL A 7 19.48 -50.12 -12.63
N GLU A 8 19.40 -49.21 -11.67
CA GLU A 8 18.53 -48.04 -11.75
C GLU A 8 19.35 -46.76 -11.74
N TYR A 9 18.83 -45.71 -12.37
CA TYR A 9 19.40 -44.37 -12.33
C TYR A 9 18.30 -43.31 -12.37
N ILE A 10 18.62 -42.10 -11.93
CA ILE A 10 17.68 -40.97 -11.93
C ILE A 10 17.93 -40.11 -13.17
N ASP A 11 16.88 -39.87 -13.94
CA ASP A 11 16.89 -38.94 -15.08
C ASP A 11 15.57 -38.16 -15.12
N GLN A 12 15.65 -36.85 -15.31
CA GLN A 12 14.49 -35.93 -15.31
C GLN A 12 13.49 -36.18 -14.15
N GLN A 13 14.01 -36.34 -12.92
CA GLN A 13 13.21 -36.63 -11.71
C GLN A 13 12.43 -37.96 -11.77
N LYS A 14 12.85 -38.92 -12.60
CA LYS A 14 12.28 -40.27 -12.67
C LYS A 14 13.36 -41.32 -12.46
N ILE A 15 13.00 -42.42 -11.82
CA ILE A 15 13.88 -43.59 -11.67
C ILE A 15 13.64 -44.51 -12.87
N ILE A 16 14.70 -44.79 -13.62
CA ILE A 16 14.68 -45.61 -14.85
C ILE A 16 15.44 -46.91 -14.59
N SER A 17 14.84 -48.05 -14.93
CA SER A 17 15.50 -49.35 -14.90
C SER A 17 16.25 -49.63 -16.20
N ALA A 18 17.43 -50.24 -16.08
CA ALA A 18 18.25 -50.63 -17.21
C ALA A 18 19.05 -51.91 -16.92
N VAL A 19 19.58 -52.53 -17.96
CA VAL A 19 20.50 -53.68 -17.87
C VAL A 19 21.88 -53.30 -18.38
N ILE A 20 22.94 -53.79 -17.74
CA ILE A 20 24.32 -53.62 -18.21
C ILE A 20 24.57 -54.53 -19.41
N LEU A 21 24.80 -53.93 -20.59
CA LEU A 21 25.20 -54.66 -21.80
C LEU A 21 26.71 -54.87 -21.85
N GLN A 22 27.49 -53.87 -21.43
CA GLN A 22 28.94 -53.92 -21.49
C GLN A 22 29.56 -52.99 -20.43
N GLU A 23 30.66 -53.43 -19.84
CA GLU A 23 31.50 -52.65 -18.94
C GLU A 23 32.90 -52.50 -19.54
N LYS A 24 33.40 -51.26 -19.68
CA LYS A 24 34.74 -50.96 -20.17
C LYS A 24 35.34 -49.76 -19.44
N GLN A 25 36.42 -49.99 -18.69
CA GLN A 25 37.19 -48.93 -17.98
C GLN A 25 36.29 -48.00 -17.14
N GLY A 26 35.36 -48.55 -16.34
CA GLY A 26 34.47 -47.78 -15.47
C GLY A 26 33.30 -47.06 -16.19
N LYS A 27 33.17 -47.22 -17.51
CA LYS A 27 31.98 -46.81 -18.28
C LYS A 27 31.09 -48.02 -18.55
N LEU A 28 29.81 -47.85 -18.24
CA LEU A 28 28.76 -48.84 -18.42
C LEU A 28 27.90 -48.46 -19.62
N ARG A 29 27.76 -49.38 -20.57
CA ARG A 29 26.78 -49.29 -21.66
C ARG A 29 25.53 -50.02 -21.21
N LEU A 30 24.43 -49.29 -21.08
CA LEU A 30 23.17 -49.79 -20.54
C LEU A 30 22.08 -49.80 -21.61
N LEU A 31 21.15 -50.75 -21.53
CA LEU A 31 19.88 -50.72 -22.25
C LEU A 31 18.74 -50.47 -21.25
N ASN A 32 17.98 -49.40 -21.43
CA ASN A 32 16.89 -49.05 -20.53
C ASN A 32 15.51 -49.57 -20.97
N GLU A 33 14.56 -49.51 -20.04
CA GLU A 33 13.14 -49.90 -20.25
C GLU A 33 12.42 -49.16 -21.40
N ASN A 34 12.97 -48.02 -21.85
CA ASN A 34 12.47 -47.24 -22.99
C ASN A 34 13.13 -47.63 -24.32
N ASN A 35 13.81 -48.77 -24.36
CA ASN A 35 14.53 -49.28 -25.53
C ASN A 35 15.69 -48.37 -26.02
N ARG A 36 16.25 -47.54 -25.12
CA ARG A 36 17.38 -46.65 -25.43
C ARG A 36 18.66 -47.17 -24.80
N GLU A 37 19.76 -47.03 -25.54
CA GLU A 37 21.09 -47.27 -24.99
C GLU A 37 21.70 -45.99 -24.44
N VAL A 38 22.24 -46.07 -23.24
CA VAL A 38 22.86 -44.94 -22.55
C VAL A 38 24.22 -45.35 -21.97
N ASN A 39 25.13 -44.39 -21.84
CA ASN A 39 26.46 -44.61 -21.26
C ASN A 39 26.59 -43.83 -19.96
N PHE A 40 26.84 -44.51 -18.85
CA PHE A 40 27.03 -43.89 -17.54
C PHE A 40 28.31 -44.37 -16.85
N SER A 41 28.81 -43.55 -15.93
CA SER A 41 29.74 -44.02 -14.90
C SER A 41 28.97 -44.71 -13.77
N GLU A 42 29.64 -45.62 -13.07
CA GLU A 42 29.09 -46.33 -11.91
C GLU A 42 28.46 -45.38 -10.87
N ASN A 43 29.09 -44.24 -10.61
CA ASN A 43 28.63 -43.24 -9.62
C ASN A 43 27.28 -42.57 -9.97
N ARG A 44 26.73 -42.79 -11.16
CA ARG A 44 25.41 -42.27 -11.59
C ARG A 44 24.26 -43.24 -11.32
N LEU A 45 24.55 -44.45 -10.87
CA LEU A 45 23.52 -45.46 -10.59
C LEU A 45 22.92 -45.22 -9.20
N SER A 46 21.61 -45.36 -9.10
CA SER A 46 20.83 -45.23 -7.87
C SER A 46 20.50 -46.57 -7.22
N HIS A 47 20.66 -47.70 -7.91
CA HIS A 47 20.54 -49.06 -7.35
C HIS A 47 21.18 -50.08 -8.30
N ILE A 48 21.68 -51.18 -7.74
CA ILE A 48 22.32 -52.27 -8.49
C ILE A 48 21.74 -53.57 -7.97
N SER A 49 20.93 -54.23 -8.80
CA SER A 49 20.36 -55.54 -8.49
C SER A 49 21.41 -56.64 -8.64
N GLN A 50 21.34 -57.63 -7.74
CA GLN A 50 22.11 -58.87 -7.84
C GLN A 50 21.49 -59.85 -8.86
N VAL A 51 20.25 -59.62 -9.28
CA VAL A 51 19.59 -60.39 -10.34
C VAL A 51 20.17 -59.97 -11.70
N ARG A 52 20.41 -60.97 -12.55
CA ARG A 52 20.88 -60.75 -13.92
C ARG A 52 19.82 -61.16 -14.94
N LEU A 53 19.69 -60.36 -15.98
CA LEU A 53 18.99 -60.75 -17.19
C LEU A 53 19.94 -61.48 -18.12
N ASP A 54 19.41 -62.48 -18.81
CA ASP A 54 20.15 -63.13 -19.88
C ASP A 54 20.28 -62.17 -21.08
N THR A 55 21.51 -61.73 -21.31
CA THR A 55 21.85 -60.80 -22.39
C THR A 55 21.97 -61.48 -23.76
N ALA A 56 21.84 -62.81 -23.82
CA ALA A 56 21.73 -63.57 -25.07
C ALA A 56 20.31 -63.53 -25.68
N LEU A 57 19.31 -63.08 -24.91
CA LEU A 57 17.94 -62.89 -25.39
C LEU A 57 17.84 -61.74 -26.39
N SER A 58 16.77 -61.73 -27.19
CA SER A 58 16.49 -60.62 -28.11
C SER A 58 16.30 -59.31 -27.33
N ARG A 59 16.71 -58.20 -27.95
CA ARG A 59 16.58 -56.84 -27.38
C ARG A 59 15.15 -56.56 -26.89
N ASP A 60 14.14 -56.94 -27.68
CA ASP A 60 12.73 -56.74 -27.33
C ASP A 60 12.30 -57.57 -26.11
N SER A 61 12.83 -58.80 -25.96
CA SER A 61 12.58 -59.64 -24.79
C SER A 61 13.18 -59.02 -23.52
N ILE A 62 14.42 -58.51 -23.61
CA ILE A 62 15.10 -57.82 -22.50
C ILE A 62 14.32 -56.57 -22.08
N VAL A 63 13.88 -55.75 -23.04
CA VAL A 63 13.08 -54.54 -22.75
C VAL A 63 11.73 -54.90 -22.13
N SER A 64 11.07 -55.95 -22.61
CA SER A 64 9.81 -56.43 -22.03
C SER A 64 9.98 -56.87 -20.58
N GLN A 65 11.06 -57.60 -20.26
CA GLN A 65 11.38 -58.02 -18.90
C GLN A 65 11.70 -56.81 -18.00
N LEU A 66 12.46 -55.83 -18.50
CA LEU A 66 12.72 -54.58 -17.76
C LEU A 66 11.44 -53.82 -17.44
N LYS A 67 10.50 -53.71 -18.38
CA LYS A 67 9.21 -53.04 -18.14
C LYS A 67 8.38 -53.77 -17.08
N GLN A 68 8.34 -55.10 -17.14
CA GLN A 68 7.63 -55.90 -16.15
C GLN A 68 8.25 -55.74 -14.75
N LEU A 69 9.58 -55.72 -14.66
CA LEU A 69 10.30 -55.48 -13.40
C LEU A 69 10.04 -54.08 -12.85
N THR A 70 10.10 -53.04 -13.69
CA THR A 70 9.81 -51.67 -13.28
C THR A 70 8.40 -51.53 -12.73
N GLU A 71 7.41 -52.14 -13.40
CA GLU A 71 6.01 -52.12 -12.95
C GLU A 71 5.85 -52.87 -11.61
N ASN A 72 6.50 -54.03 -11.45
CA ASN A 72 6.47 -54.76 -10.19
C ASN A 72 7.10 -53.96 -9.04
N ARG A 73 8.28 -53.36 -9.25
CA ARG A 73 8.95 -52.51 -8.26
C ARG A 73 8.13 -51.28 -7.90
N LYS A 74 7.44 -50.69 -8.88
CA LYS A 74 6.52 -49.59 -8.66
C LYS A 74 5.36 -50.01 -7.74
N LYS A 75 4.70 -51.15 -8.02
CA LYS A 75 3.64 -51.68 -7.18
C LYS A 75 4.11 -51.98 -5.76
N LEU A 76 5.30 -52.57 -5.61
CA LEU A 76 5.93 -52.79 -4.30
C LEU A 76 6.24 -51.46 -3.58
N SER A 77 6.65 -50.42 -4.30
CA SER A 77 6.93 -49.12 -3.67
C SER A 77 5.66 -48.44 -3.16
N GLU A 78 4.52 -48.67 -3.82
CA GLU A 78 3.21 -48.12 -3.43
C GLU A 78 2.64 -48.80 -2.17
N THR A 79 3.14 -49.98 -1.77
CA THR A 79 2.73 -50.63 -0.51
C THR A 79 3.47 -50.11 0.71
N ILE A 80 4.51 -49.29 0.54
CA ILE A 80 5.34 -48.79 1.64
C ILE A 80 4.71 -47.52 2.24
N ASN A 81 4.32 -47.56 3.52
CA ASN A 81 3.86 -46.37 4.24
C ASN A 81 5.03 -45.66 4.95
N ILE A 82 5.56 -44.62 4.31
CA ILE A 82 6.72 -43.85 4.81
C ILE A 82 6.41 -43.15 6.15
N GLN A 83 5.16 -42.73 6.38
CA GLN A 83 4.80 -42.09 7.64
C GLN A 83 4.83 -43.08 8.81
N GLU A 84 4.24 -44.27 8.64
CA GLU A 84 4.26 -45.31 9.69
C GLU A 84 5.69 -45.74 10.02
N LEU A 85 6.54 -45.90 9.00
CA LEU A 85 7.97 -46.18 9.20
C LEU A 85 8.65 -45.07 10.00
N TRP A 86 8.35 -43.81 9.70
CA TRP A 86 8.89 -42.69 10.45
C TRP A 86 8.42 -42.68 11.91
N GLU A 87 7.13 -42.93 12.17
CA GLU A 87 6.56 -42.99 13.52
C GLU A 87 7.27 -44.02 14.41
N ILE A 88 7.76 -45.11 13.83
CA ILE A 88 8.51 -46.15 14.54
C ILE A 88 10.00 -45.77 14.70
N LEU A 89 10.62 -45.20 13.67
CA LEU A 89 12.07 -45.09 13.56
C LEU A 89 12.65 -43.73 14.00
N HIS A 90 11.83 -42.70 14.16
CA HIS A 90 12.32 -41.33 14.39
C HIS A 90 12.93 -41.07 15.77
N GLU A 91 12.66 -41.91 16.77
CA GLU A 91 13.21 -41.76 18.12
C GLU A 91 14.66 -42.24 18.22
N GLU A 92 15.05 -43.23 17.40
CA GLU A 92 16.35 -43.89 17.50
C GLU A 92 17.50 -43.04 16.90
N SER A 93 17.19 -42.00 16.11
CA SER A 93 18.15 -41.01 15.57
C SER A 93 19.39 -41.55 14.84
N GLU A 94 19.39 -42.83 14.45
CA GLU A 94 20.48 -43.47 13.73
C GLU A 94 20.20 -43.51 12.22
N ASP A 95 21.28 -43.40 11.43
CA ASP A 95 21.25 -43.53 9.98
C ASP A 95 20.97 -44.99 9.60
N ILE A 96 19.89 -45.24 8.85
CA ILE A 96 19.47 -46.59 8.49
C ILE A 96 19.99 -46.94 7.10
N GLU A 97 20.69 -48.06 6.97
CA GLU A 97 21.14 -48.59 5.69
C GLU A 97 19.98 -49.23 4.90
N LEU A 98 20.08 -49.25 3.56
CA LEU A 98 19.07 -49.83 2.67
C LEU A 98 18.65 -51.26 3.03
N SER A 99 19.58 -52.12 3.43
CA SER A 99 19.27 -53.50 3.83
C SER A 99 18.37 -53.56 5.06
N ALA A 100 18.67 -52.75 6.08
CA ALA A 100 17.86 -52.62 7.28
C ALA A 100 16.50 -51.97 6.99
N MET A 101 16.48 -50.88 6.20
CA MET A 101 15.24 -50.24 5.78
C MET A 101 14.32 -51.19 4.99
N THR A 102 14.91 -52.07 4.17
CA THR A 102 14.13 -53.08 3.42
C THR A 102 13.50 -54.12 4.34
N LEU A 103 14.16 -54.50 5.44
CA LEU A 103 13.59 -55.37 6.48
C LEU A 103 12.45 -54.70 7.26
N PHE A 104 12.51 -53.38 7.47
CA PHE A 104 11.39 -52.65 8.05
C PHE A 104 10.18 -52.55 7.11
N CYS A 105 10.40 -52.60 5.78
CA CYS A 105 9.34 -52.46 4.79
C CYS A 105 8.68 -53.79 4.38
N PHE A 106 9.39 -54.93 4.45
CA PHE A 106 8.94 -56.20 3.88
C PHE A 106 9.36 -57.41 4.72
N ASP A 107 8.53 -58.46 4.73
CA ASP A 107 8.85 -59.73 5.36
C ASP A 107 9.83 -60.57 4.50
N PRO A 108 10.79 -61.30 5.13
CA PRO A 108 11.65 -62.24 4.40
C PRO A 108 10.87 -63.38 3.71
N PRO A 109 11.35 -63.92 2.56
CA PRO A 109 12.65 -63.67 1.95
C PRO A 109 12.70 -62.40 1.09
N LEU A 110 13.66 -61.51 1.39
CA LEU A 110 13.87 -60.27 0.65
C LEU A 110 14.56 -60.52 -0.69
N THR A 111 14.21 -59.71 -1.68
CA THR A 111 14.79 -59.74 -3.04
C THR A 111 15.31 -58.36 -3.42
N PRO A 112 16.22 -58.25 -4.40
CA PRO A 112 16.69 -56.95 -4.89
C PRO A 112 15.58 -56.03 -5.46
N ASP A 113 14.42 -56.58 -5.80
CA ASP A 113 13.26 -55.77 -6.21
C ASP A 113 12.60 -55.04 -5.03
N HIS A 114 12.67 -55.62 -3.82
CA HIS A 114 12.22 -54.95 -2.60
C HIS A 114 13.11 -53.76 -2.25
N GLU A 115 14.45 -53.91 -2.34
CA GLU A 115 15.39 -52.79 -2.14
C GLU A 115 15.14 -51.64 -3.12
N ALA A 116 14.94 -51.96 -4.40
CA ALA A 116 14.62 -50.98 -5.43
C ALA A 116 13.27 -50.30 -5.17
N ALA A 117 12.29 -51.04 -4.65
CA ALA A 117 10.99 -50.49 -4.25
C ALA A 117 11.12 -49.48 -3.07
N VAL A 118 11.96 -49.77 -2.08
CA VAL A 118 12.27 -48.84 -0.97
C VAL A 118 12.86 -47.54 -1.53
N ILE A 119 13.90 -47.64 -2.37
CA ILE A 119 14.52 -46.45 -2.98
C ILE A 119 13.49 -45.62 -3.76
N ARG A 120 12.59 -46.28 -4.49
CA ARG A 120 11.50 -45.61 -5.21
C ARG A 120 10.54 -44.90 -4.27
N ALA A 121 10.09 -45.53 -3.18
CA ALA A 121 9.15 -44.91 -2.25
C ALA A 121 9.73 -43.61 -1.62
N PHE A 122 10.95 -43.68 -1.08
CA PHE A 122 11.62 -42.54 -0.44
C PHE A 122 12.11 -41.47 -1.43
N PHE A 123 12.31 -41.83 -2.69
CA PHE A 123 12.59 -40.84 -3.73
C PHE A 123 11.37 -39.92 -3.97
N HIS A 124 10.16 -40.48 -3.93
CA HIS A 124 8.90 -39.76 -4.15
C HIS A 124 8.37 -39.05 -2.90
N ASP A 125 8.52 -39.63 -1.71
CA ASP A 125 8.19 -38.99 -0.43
C ASP A 125 9.43 -38.71 0.41
N ARG A 126 9.80 -37.41 0.48
CA ARG A 126 10.95 -36.90 1.23
C ARG A 126 10.54 -36.08 2.45
N LEU A 127 9.28 -36.16 2.86
CA LEU A 127 8.75 -35.37 3.96
C LEU A 127 9.34 -35.82 5.30
N TYR A 128 9.48 -37.14 5.46
CA TYR A 128 9.80 -37.79 6.74
C TYR A 128 11.28 -38.20 6.88
N PHE A 129 11.98 -38.43 5.77
CA PHE A 129 13.37 -38.87 5.78
C PHE A 129 14.26 -38.03 4.86
N LYS A 130 15.50 -37.84 5.28
CA LYS A 130 16.59 -37.42 4.40
C LYS A 130 17.18 -38.66 3.73
N PHE A 131 17.14 -38.71 2.40
CA PHE A 131 17.64 -39.83 1.62
C PHE A 131 18.83 -39.41 0.74
N SER A 132 19.98 -40.06 0.94
CA SER A 132 21.21 -39.85 0.14
C SER A 132 22.11 -41.08 0.22
N GLN A 133 22.69 -41.51 -0.91
CA GLN A 133 23.70 -42.59 -0.95
C GLN A 133 23.28 -43.89 -0.22
N MET A 134 22.03 -44.34 -0.38
CA MET A 134 21.48 -45.56 0.28
C MET A 134 21.31 -45.47 1.81
N ILE A 135 21.44 -44.27 2.36
CA ILE A 135 21.24 -43.99 3.78
C ILE A 135 19.93 -43.23 3.96
N PHE A 136 19.15 -43.67 4.94
CA PHE A 136 17.86 -43.13 5.32
C PHE A 136 17.96 -42.56 6.73
N ALA A 137 17.96 -41.23 6.85
CA ALA A 137 18.00 -40.56 8.14
C ALA A 137 16.59 -40.00 8.46
N PRO A 138 15.90 -40.47 9.51
CA PRO A 138 14.60 -39.90 9.89
C PRO A 138 14.77 -38.46 10.35
N TYR A 139 13.85 -37.58 9.95
CA TYR A 139 13.79 -36.23 10.49
C TYR A 139 13.22 -36.25 11.91
N SER A 140 13.57 -35.26 12.75
CA SER A 140 12.90 -35.08 14.04
C SER A 140 11.44 -34.65 13.87
N ALA A 141 10.61 -34.86 14.90
CA ALA A 141 9.21 -34.41 14.88
C ALA A 141 9.06 -32.90 14.60
N GLU A 142 9.98 -32.08 15.13
CA GLU A 142 10.04 -30.65 14.85
C GLU A 142 10.35 -30.35 13.38
N GLN A 143 11.30 -31.08 12.78
CA GLN A 143 11.66 -30.93 11.37
C GLN A 143 10.51 -31.34 10.44
N VAL A 144 9.81 -32.43 10.76
CA VAL A 144 8.63 -32.88 9.99
C VAL A 144 7.49 -31.88 10.09
N GLU A 145 7.16 -31.37 11.30
CA GLU A 145 6.11 -30.36 11.43
C GLU A 145 6.49 -29.05 10.72
N GLY A 146 7.76 -28.63 10.79
CA GLY A 146 8.28 -27.49 10.03
C GLY A 146 8.10 -27.65 8.52
N LYS A 147 8.41 -28.83 7.96
CA LYS A 147 8.20 -29.15 6.54
C LYS A 147 6.71 -29.21 6.18
N LYS A 148 5.87 -29.83 7.02
CA LYS A 148 4.41 -29.86 6.84
C LYS A 148 3.83 -28.45 6.81
N ARG A 149 4.29 -27.57 7.71
CA ARG A 149 3.88 -26.16 7.73
C ARG A 149 4.27 -25.42 6.46
N GLN A 150 5.51 -25.57 5.99
CA GLN A 150 5.99 -24.97 4.74
C GLN A 150 5.17 -25.45 3.52
N LEU A 151 4.84 -26.74 3.47
CA LEU A 151 3.99 -27.30 2.42
C LEU A 151 2.59 -26.66 2.44
N ARG A 152 1.93 -26.63 3.61
CA ARG A 152 0.62 -25.98 3.78
C ARG A 152 0.66 -24.49 3.40
N GLU A 153 1.72 -23.76 3.76
CA GLU A 153 1.89 -22.34 3.39
C GLU A 153 2.06 -22.17 1.87
N THR A 154 2.83 -23.05 1.23
CA THR A 154 3.04 -23.06 -0.22
C THR A 154 1.74 -23.38 -0.97
N GLU A 155 0.99 -24.39 -0.52
CA GLU A 155 -0.32 -24.75 -1.07
C GLU A 155 -1.32 -23.61 -0.92
N LYS A 156 -1.38 -22.97 0.25
CA LYS A 156 -2.22 -21.78 0.47
C LYS A 156 -1.85 -20.64 -0.47
N LYS A 157 -0.55 -20.37 -0.66
CA LYS A 157 -0.07 -19.33 -1.57
C LYS A 157 -0.45 -19.66 -3.01
N GLU A 158 -0.24 -20.90 -3.45
CA GLU A 158 -0.58 -21.35 -4.80
C GLU A 158 -2.09 -21.29 -5.06
N ARG A 159 -2.91 -21.68 -4.08
CA ARG A 159 -4.37 -21.54 -4.13
C ARG A 159 -4.79 -20.09 -4.27
N ARG A 160 -4.25 -19.17 -3.46
CA ARG A 160 -4.53 -17.72 -3.59
C ARG A 160 -4.16 -17.18 -4.97
N ILE A 161 -3.05 -17.65 -5.54
CA ILE A 161 -2.65 -17.26 -6.89
C ILE A 161 -3.68 -17.70 -7.93
N GLN A 162 -4.14 -18.95 -7.82
CA GLN A 162 -5.15 -19.51 -8.72
C GLN A 162 -6.50 -18.81 -8.57
N ASP A 163 -6.98 -18.64 -7.33
CA ASP A 163 -8.24 -17.96 -7.01
C ASP A 163 -8.22 -16.50 -7.49
N GLY A 164 -7.13 -15.77 -7.26
CA GLY A 164 -6.97 -14.40 -7.73
C GLY A 164 -6.95 -14.28 -9.26
N ALA A 165 -6.26 -15.21 -9.95
CA ALA A 165 -6.23 -15.21 -11.41
C ALA A 165 -7.60 -15.54 -12.01
N ALA A 166 -8.31 -16.52 -11.43
CA ALA A 166 -9.67 -16.88 -11.83
C ALA A 166 -10.64 -15.70 -11.66
N TRP A 167 -10.58 -15.03 -10.50
CA TRP A 167 -11.42 -13.86 -10.22
C TRP A 167 -11.22 -12.72 -11.22
N ILE A 168 -9.96 -12.38 -11.55
CA ILE A 168 -9.66 -11.38 -12.57
C ILE A 168 -10.28 -11.77 -13.92
N ASN A 169 -10.12 -13.04 -14.33
CA ASN A 169 -10.68 -13.53 -15.59
C ASN A 169 -12.21 -13.51 -15.59
N ASP A 170 -12.84 -13.84 -14.47
CA ASP A 170 -14.30 -13.78 -14.33
C ASP A 170 -14.81 -12.34 -14.49
N ILE A 171 -14.19 -11.37 -13.82
CA ILE A 171 -14.56 -9.94 -13.96
C ILE A 171 -14.34 -9.43 -15.39
N LEU A 172 -13.28 -9.89 -16.08
CA LEU A 172 -13.03 -9.52 -17.48
C LEU A 172 -14.13 -10.04 -18.42
N ASN A 173 -14.58 -11.27 -18.19
CA ASN A 173 -15.53 -11.96 -19.06
C ASN A 173 -17.00 -11.64 -18.75
N GLN A 174 -17.30 -11.11 -17.56
CA GLN A 174 -18.65 -10.76 -17.16
C GLN A 174 -19.16 -9.47 -17.84
N LYS A 175 -20.39 -9.54 -18.36
CA LYS A 175 -21.20 -8.37 -18.74
C LYS A 175 -22.04 -7.95 -17.53
N ASN A 176 -21.55 -6.95 -16.79
CA ASN A 176 -22.20 -6.22 -15.70
C ASN A 176 -22.82 -7.05 -14.53
N GLY A 177 -22.25 -6.89 -13.34
CA GLY A 177 -23.02 -6.91 -12.09
C GLY A 177 -23.28 -8.27 -11.42
N SER A 178 -22.30 -9.18 -11.35
CA SER A 178 -22.38 -10.34 -10.44
C SER A 178 -21.26 -10.28 -9.39
N SER A 179 -21.66 -10.42 -8.12
CA SER A 179 -20.75 -10.51 -6.98
C SER A 179 -19.89 -11.77 -7.08
N THR A 180 -18.65 -11.62 -7.51
CA THR A 180 -17.63 -12.67 -7.39
C THR A 180 -16.92 -12.48 -6.06
N ALA A 181 -17.55 -12.99 -5.00
CA ALA A 181 -16.99 -12.98 -3.67
C ALA A 181 -15.61 -13.66 -3.69
N ILE A 182 -14.56 -12.86 -3.48
CA ILE A 182 -13.19 -13.30 -3.33
C ILE A 182 -12.68 -12.94 -1.94
N ASP A 183 -11.70 -13.69 -1.45
CA ASP A 183 -10.96 -13.37 -0.23
C ASP A 183 -10.43 -11.93 -0.30
N ALA A 184 -10.83 -11.11 0.68
CA ALA A 184 -10.41 -9.71 0.81
C ALA A 184 -8.88 -9.56 0.81
N THR A 185 -8.16 -10.55 1.34
CA THR A 185 -6.69 -10.52 1.35
C THR A 185 -6.11 -10.51 -0.07
N ILE A 186 -6.74 -11.16 -1.05
CA ILE A 186 -6.28 -11.13 -2.44
C ILE A 186 -6.49 -9.73 -3.04
N ILE A 187 -7.62 -9.09 -2.74
CA ILE A 187 -7.90 -7.71 -3.16
C ILE A 187 -6.84 -6.77 -2.58
N ASP A 188 -6.56 -6.86 -1.28
CA ASP A 188 -5.57 -6.02 -0.60
C ASP A 188 -4.16 -6.20 -1.17
N MET A 189 -3.78 -7.44 -1.49
CA MET A 189 -2.51 -7.75 -2.16
C MET A 189 -2.41 -7.10 -3.53
N LEU A 190 -3.46 -7.19 -4.34
CA LEU A 190 -3.49 -6.60 -5.68
C LEU A 190 -3.54 -5.06 -5.62
N LYS A 191 -4.30 -4.48 -4.69
CA LYS A 191 -4.33 -3.03 -4.42
C LYS A 191 -2.94 -2.54 -4.01
N SER A 192 -2.31 -3.21 -3.05
CA SER A 192 -0.94 -2.88 -2.60
C SER A 192 0.05 -2.93 -3.77
N TYR A 193 0.01 -3.98 -4.58
CA TYR A 193 0.88 -4.07 -5.74
C TYR A 193 0.58 -3.00 -6.81
N TYR A 194 -0.69 -2.67 -7.04
CA TYR A 194 -1.09 -1.60 -7.96
C TYR A 194 -0.56 -0.23 -7.50
N LEU A 195 -0.68 0.09 -6.21
CA LEU A 195 -0.32 1.40 -5.66
C LEU A 195 1.18 1.56 -5.46
N PHE A 196 1.89 0.51 -5.04
CA PHE A 196 3.30 0.60 -4.61
C PHE A 196 4.27 -0.14 -5.55
N GLY A 197 3.78 -0.82 -6.57
CA GLY A 197 4.61 -1.57 -7.52
C GLY A 197 5.56 -2.53 -6.79
N ASN A 198 6.86 -2.41 -7.07
CA ASN A 198 7.89 -3.27 -6.49
C ASN A 198 8.16 -3.03 -4.99
N GLU A 199 7.69 -1.92 -4.42
CA GLU A 199 7.80 -1.64 -2.98
C GLU A 199 6.74 -2.40 -2.16
N SER A 200 5.74 -2.99 -2.83
CA SER A 200 4.75 -3.85 -2.17
C SER A 200 5.40 -5.15 -1.69
N GLU A 201 5.14 -5.50 -0.43
CA GLU A 201 5.46 -6.80 0.16
C GLU A 201 4.81 -7.98 -0.59
N TYR A 202 3.75 -7.72 -1.37
CA TYR A 202 3.02 -8.73 -2.14
C TYR A 202 3.45 -8.85 -3.60
N THR A 203 4.51 -8.13 -4.01
CA THR A 203 4.99 -8.05 -5.40
C THR A 203 5.09 -9.40 -6.11
N GLN A 204 5.72 -10.39 -5.49
CA GLN A 204 5.93 -11.70 -6.12
C GLN A 204 4.61 -12.42 -6.39
N THR A 205 3.72 -12.45 -5.39
CA THR A 205 2.44 -13.16 -5.49
C THR A 205 1.48 -12.45 -6.44
N ALA A 206 1.42 -11.11 -6.40
CA ALA A 206 0.61 -10.32 -7.32
C ALA A 206 1.07 -10.49 -8.78
N LYS A 207 2.39 -10.48 -9.05
CA LYS A 207 2.92 -10.80 -10.39
C LYS A 207 2.54 -12.20 -10.86
N GLN A 208 2.53 -13.19 -9.97
CA GLN A 208 2.11 -14.55 -10.30
C GLN A 208 0.61 -14.62 -10.62
N ILE A 209 -0.23 -13.91 -9.87
CA ILE A 209 -1.67 -13.77 -10.17
C ILE A 209 -1.88 -13.17 -11.56
N ILE A 210 -1.25 -12.03 -11.84
CA ILE A 210 -1.36 -11.33 -13.13
C ILE A 210 -0.86 -12.22 -14.28
N LYS A 211 0.26 -12.93 -14.09
CA LYS A 211 0.81 -13.83 -15.12
C LYS A 211 -0.13 -15.00 -15.45
N LYS A 212 -0.92 -15.47 -14.48
CA LYS A 212 -1.90 -16.55 -14.68
C LYS A 212 -3.28 -16.04 -15.09
N SER A 213 -3.52 -14.73 -15.05
CA SER A 213 -4.74 -14.12 -15.55
C SER A 213 -4.58 -13.68 -17.02
N SER A 214 -5.65 -13.16 -17.60
CA SER A 214 -5.69 -12.64 -18.98
C SER A 214 -5.29 -11.17 -19.07
N LEU A 215 -4.67 -10.61 -18.03
CA LEU A 215 -4.20 -9.23 -18.03
C LEU A 215 -2.88 -9.08 -18.79
N HIS A 216 -2.75 -7.97 -19.50
CA HIS A 216 -1.54 -7.61 -20.25
C HIS A 216 -0.73 -6.52 -19.56
N SER A 217 -1.34 -5.76 -18.64
CA SER A 217 -0.68 -4.68 -17.92
C SER A 217 -1.27 -4.48 -16.53
N ILE A 218 -0.54 -3.75 -15.67
CA ILE A 218 -0.97 -3.48 -14.29
C ILE A 218 -2.10 -2.44 -14.26
N GLU A 219 -2.12 -1.50 -15.19
CA GLU A 219 -3.12 -0.43 -15.30
C GLU A 219 -4.52 -1.01 -15.50
N GLN A 220 -4.63 -2.17 -16.15
CA GLN A 220 -5.90 -2.86 -16.32
C GLN A 220 -6.53 -3.32 -15.00
N LEU A 221 -5.75 -3.50 -13.92
CA LEU A 221 -6.30 -3.82 -12.59
C LEU A 221 -7.22 -2.72 -12.08
N PHE A 222 -6.98 -1.45 -12.41
CA PHE A 222 -7.89 -0.36 -12.04
C PHE A 222 -9.29 -0.63 -12.59
N HIS A 223 -9.41 -0.96 -13.87
CA HIS A 223 -10.69 -1.30 -14.49
C HIS A 223 -11.32 -2.56 -13.88
N ILE A 224 -10.52 -3.52 -13.42
CA ILE A 224 -11.03 -4.69 -12.68
C ILE A 224 -11.64 -4.24 -11.35
N PHE A 225 -10.95 -3.40 -10.58
CA PHE A 225 -11.47 -2.88 -9.32
C PHE A 225 -12.74 -2.05 -9.52
N VAL A 226 -12.79 -1.21 -10.55
CA VAL A 226 -14.00 -0.43 -10.89
C VAL A 226 -15.16 -1.33 -11.26
N LYS A 227 -14.95 -2.31 -12.16
CA LYS A 227 -16.00 -3.27 -12.54
C LYS A 227 -16.50 -4.12 -11.38
N ALA A 228 -15.61 -4.44 -10.43
CA ALA A 228 -15.94 -5.19 -9.23
C ALA A 228 -16.60 -4.33 -8.14
N GLY A 229 -16.77 -3.02 -8.34
CA GLY A 229 -17.32 -2.10 -7.35
C GLY A 229 -16.38 -1.87 -6.15
N ILE A 230 -15.09 -2.15 -6.31
CA ILE A 230 -14.05 -2.02 -5.27
C ILE A 230 -13.51 -0.58 -5.23
N TRP A 231 -13.45 0.07 -6.38
CA TRP A 231 -13.04 1.47 -6.55
C TRP A 231 -14.07 2.19 -7.42
N ASP A 232 -14.21 3.49 -7.21
CA ASP A 232 -14.97 4.34 -8.13
C ASP A 232 -14.19 4.54 -9.45
N GLN A 233 -14.90 4.85 -10.53
CA GLN A 233 -14.26 5.20 -11.81
C GLN A 233 -13.30 6.40 -11.71
N ASN A 234 -13.55 7.29 -10.75
CA ASN A 234 -12.77 8.48 -10.44
C ASN A 234 -11.96 8.32 -9.14
N GLU A 235 -11.72 7.08 -8.68
CA GLU A 235 -10.95 6.83 -7.46
C GLU A 235 -9.57 7.51 -7.52
N ASN A 236 -9.28 8.35 -6.53
CA ASN A 236 -8.02 9.07 -6.47
C ASN A 236 -6.90 8.17 -5.94
N ILE A 237 -6.26 7.46 -6.87
CA ILE A 237 -5.16 6.54 -6.60
C ILE A 237 -3.95 7.23 -5.96
N HIS A 238 -3.77 8.55 -6.18
CA HIS A 238 -2.66 9.29 -5.59
C HIS A 238 -2.83 9.44 -4.07
N LEU A 239 -4.06 9.74 -3.60
CA LEU A 239 -4.34 9.77 -2.17
C LEU A 239 -4.06 8.41 -1.51
N LEU A 240 -4.45 7.32 -2.17
CA LEU A 240 -4.19 5.96 -1.68
C LEU A 240 -2.69 5.64 -1.65
N SER A 241 -1.95 6.01 -2.70
CA SER A 241 -0.50 5.78 -2.78
C SER A 241 0.29 6.61 -1.74
N LEU A 242 -0.16 7.82 -1.44
CA LEU A 242 0.43 8.68 -0.42
C LEU A 242 -0.08 8.35 0.98
N LYS A 243 -1.02 7.41 1.10
CA LYS A 243 -1.68 7.02 2.35
C LYS A 243 -2.32 8.22 3.08
N ILE A 244 -2.88 9.14 2.31
CA ILE A 244 -3.56 10.31 2.85
C ILE A 244 -4.92 9.87 3.39
N SER A 245 -5.15 10.10 4.69
CA SER A 245 -6.42 9.79 5.32
C SER A 245 -7.50 10.80 4.92
N THR A 246 -8.59 10.31 4.32
CA THR A 246 -9.74 11.13 3.94
C THR A 246 -10.78 11.24 5.05
N ALA A 247 -10.72 10.38 6.08
CA ALA A 247 -11.69 10.33 7.17
C ALA A 247 -11.10 10.68 8.53
N PHE A 248 -11.90 11.30 9.40
CA PHE A 248 -11.54 11.54 10.79
C PHE A 248 -11.84 10.31 11.65
N SER A 249 -10.98 10.06 12.65
CA SER A 249 -11.21 8.97 13.59
C SER A 249 -12.43 9.24 14.48
N ARG A 250 -13.03 8.18 15.03
CA ARG A 250 -14.16 8.31 15.96
C ARG A 250 -13.85 9.24 17.14
N LYS A 251 -12.63 9.17 17.69
CA LYS A 251 -12.19 10.01 18.81
C LYS A 251 -12.22 11.50 18.45
N VAL A 252 -11.79 11.84 17.23
CA VAL A 252 -11.81 13.21 16.70
C VAL A 252 -13.25 13.71 16.56
N LEU A 253 -14.15 12.89 15.99
CA LEU A 253 -15.55 13.26 15.79
C LEU A 253 -16.31 13.40 17.12
N GLU A 254 -16.03 12.56 18.11
CA GLU A 254 -16.60 12.69 19.46
C GLU A 254 -16.14 13.99 20.14
N GLN A 255 -14.88 14.39 19.95
CA GLN A 255 -14.37 15.65 20.47
C GLN A 255 -14.95 16.87 19.73
N GLU A 256 -15.09 16.82 18.40
CA GLU A 256 -15.79 17.84 17.61
C GLU A 256 -17.20 18.06 18.17
N GLN A 257 -17.97 16.97 18.36
CA GLN A 257 -19.33 17.07 18.86
C GLN A 257 -19.38 17.66 20.28
N ASN A 258 -18.39 17.36 21.12
CA ASN A 258 -18.29 17.94 22.46
C ASN A 258 -18.08 19.46 22.40
N LEU A 259 -17.18 19.95 21.54
CA LEU A 259 -16.92 21.39 21.36
C LEU A 259 -18.16 22.16 20.86
N ILE A 260 -18.94 21.54 19.98
CA ILE A 260 -20.20 22.12 19.48
C ILE A 260 -21.27 22.15 20.58
N THR A 261 -21.35 21.10 21.40
CA THR A 261 -22.40 20.95 22.42
C THR A 261 -22.09 21.77 23.68
N ASN A 262 -20.81 21.96 24.00
CA ASN A 262 -20.32 22.71 25.14
C ASN A 262 -19.41 23.86 24.64
N PRO A 263 -20.00 24.99 24.20
CA PRO A 263 -19.25 26.10 23.67
C PRO A 263 -18.28 26.66 24.72
N ILE A 264 -17.06 26.96 24.28
CA ILE A 264 -16.06 27.61 25.12
C ILE A 264 -16.52 29.02 25.51
N HIS A 265 -16.29 29.41 26.77
CA HIS A 265 -16.63 30.75 27.25
C HIS A 265 -15.39 31.64 27.21
N PHE A 266 -15.24 32.42 26.13
CA PHE A 266 -14.12 33.35 25.94
C PHE A 266 -14.50 34.84 26.12
N MET A 267 -15.79 35.15 26.38
CA MET A 267 -16.25 36.54 26.59
C MET A 267 -15.70 37.18 27.86
N ASP A 268 -15.49 36.39 28.91
CA ASP A 268 -15.05 36.86 30.23
C ASP A 268 -13.53 36.71 30.44
N ASP A 269 -12.79 36.33 29.40
CA ASP A 269 -11.34 36.13 29.48
C ASP A 269 -10.62 37.48 29.62
N PRO A 270 -10.01 37.80 30.79
CA PRO A 270 -9.37 39.09 31.02
C PRO A 270 -8.11 39.30 30.16
N LEU A 271 -7.58 38.24 29.54
CA LEU A 271 -6.44 38.34 28.63
C LEU A 271 -6.85 38.81 27.24
N ARG A 272 -8.15 38.75 26.90
CA ARG A 272 -8.66 39.11 25.58
C ARG A 272 -9.19 40.54 25.55
N LYS A 273 -8.66 41.34 24.62
CA LYS A 273 -9.18 42.68 24.36
C LYS A 273 -10.46 42.60 23.55
N ASN A 274 -11.53 43.26 24.01
CA ASN A 274 -12.77 43.35 23.25
C ASN A 274 -12.61 44.35 22.10
N LEU A 275 -12.64 43.85 20.87
CA LEU A 275 -12.55 44.60 19.62
C LEU A 275 -13.85 44.49 18.79
N THR A 276 -14.94 43.98 19.37
CA THR A 276 -16.22 43.76 18.66
C THR A 276 -16.88 45.03 18.12
N HIS A 277 -16.43 46.20 18.55
CA HIS A 277 -16.90 47.51 18.10
C HIS A 277 -16.15 48.02 16.86
N ILE A 278 -15.00 47.41 16.53
CA ILE A 278 -14.20 47.78 15.37
C ILE A 278 -14.81 47.11 14.12
N PRO A 279 -15.02 47.84 13.01
CA PRO A 279 -15.55 47.26 11.79
C PRO A 279 -14.49 46.39 11.09
N LEU A 280 -14.64 45.07 11.24
CA LEU A 280 -13.79 44.06 10.60
C LEU A 280 -14.41 43.52 9.31
N ILE A 281 -13.56 43.26 8.33
CA ILE A 281 -13.91 42.77 6.99
C ILE A 281 -13.11 41.49 6.69
N THR A 282 -13.78 40.45 6.20
CA THR A 282 -13.13 39.28 5.56
C THR A 282 -13.15 39.43 4.05
N ILE A 283 -12.08 39.01 3.35
CA ILE A 283 -11.96 39.13 1.89
C ILE A 283 -11.37 37.86 1.29
N ASP A 284 -12.24 37.04 0.70
CA ASP A 284 -11.90 35.66 0.34
C ASP A 284 -12.34 35.25 -1.06
N GLY A 285 -12.02 34.00 -1.43
CA GLY A 285 -12.61 33.35 -2.59
C GLY A 285 -14.12 33.18 -2.42
N GLN A 286 -14.87 33.18 -3.52
CA GLN A 286 -16.32 33.06 -3.48
C GLN A 286 -16.80 31.74 -2.85
N SER A 287 -16.01 30.67 -3.02
CA SER A 287 -16.28 29.32 -2.49
C SER A 287 -15.60 29.04 -1.14
N THR A 288 -14.88 30.00 -0.57
CA THR A 288 -14.21 29.85 0.74
C THR A 288 -15.28 29.79 1.84
N LEU A 289 -15.09 28.88 2.82
CA LEU A 289 -15.97 28.71 3.97
C LEU A 289 -15.21 28.76 5.30
N ASP A 290 -13.91 28.56 5.25
CA ASP A 290 -12.91 28.57 6.32
C ASP A 290 -12.20 29.93 6.35
N PHE A 291 -12.94 30.99 6.71
CA PHE A 291 -12.38 32.35 6.86
C PHE A 291 -11.43 32.43 8.08
N ASP A 292 -10.13 32.41 7.83
CA ASP A 292 -9.10 32.43 8.88
C ASP A 292 -8.70 33.85 9.30
N ASP A 293 -8.74 34.81 8.37
CA ASP A 293 -8.25 36.16 8.57
C ASP A 293 -9.31 37.24 8.27
N ALA A 294 -9.21 38.34 9.01
CA ALA A 294 -9.98 39.56 8.81
C ALA A 294 -9.09 40.79 8.98
N VAL A 295 -9.51 41.90 8.38
CA VAL A 295 -8.79 43.18 8.46
C VAL A 295 -9.70 44.30 8.94
N SER A 296 -9.12 45.29 9.61
CA SER A 296 -9.79 46.53 9.98
C SER A 296 -8.87 47.73 9.73
N LEU A 297 -9.47 48.90 9.51
CA LEU A 297 -8.73 50.14 9.35
C LEU A 297 -9.48 51.29 10.00
N GLU A 298 -8.86 51.89 11.01
CA GLU A 298 -9.38 53.09 11.66
C GLU A 298 -8.49 54.29 11.36
N ASN A 299 -9.11 55.42 11.04
CA ASN A 299 -8.39 56.69 10.91
C ASN A 299 -8.14 57.26 12.32
N THR A 300 -6.90 57.64 12.60
CA THR A 300 -6.52 58.32 13.85
C THR A 300 -6.11 59.77 13.55
N GLU A 301 -5.97 60.61 14.58
CA GLU A 301 -5.54 62.00 14.40
C GLU A 301 -4.18 62.11 13.68
N THR A 302 -3.28 61.16 13.93
CA THR A 302 -1.89 61.16 13.47
C THR A 302 -1.62 60.19 12.30
N GLY A 303 -2.62 59.43 11.86
CA GLY A 303 -2.47 58.45 10.77
C GLY A 303 -3.55 57.38 10.81
N TYR A 304 -3.15 56.12 10.97
CA TYR A 304 -4.03 54.96 10.85
C TYR A 304 -3.74 53.92 11.92
N MET A 305 -4.76 53.17 12.29
CA MET A 305 -4.65 51.91 13.04
C MET A 305 -5.10 50.79 12.10
N LEU A 306 -4.15 49.99 11.63
CA LEU A 306 -4.42 48.78 10.84
C LEU A 306 -4.55 47.60 11.80
N GLY A 307 -5.66 46.87 11.73
CA GLY A 307 -5.83 45.60 12.41
C GLY A 307 -5.78 44.44 11.44
N ILE A 308 -5.02 43.40 11.79
CA ILE A 308 -5.03 42.09 11.15
C ILE A 308 -5.44 41.08 12.21
N HIS A 309 -6.52 40.34 11.98
CA HIS A 309 -7.19 39.53 12.98
C HIS A 309 -7.28 38.09 12.48
N ILE A 310 -6.61 37.17 13.17
CA ILE A 310 -6.62 35.74 12.83
C ILE A 310 -7.50 35.00 13.83
N ILE A 311 -8.30 34.03 13.37
CA ILE A 311 -9.06 33.15 14.25
C ILE A 311 -8.13 32.44 15.26
N ASP A 312 -8.49 32.50 16.54
CA ASP A 312 -7.75 31.81 17.58
C ASP A 312 -8.17 30.34 17.66
N VAL A 313 -7.62 29.51 16.77
CA VAL A 313 -7.88 28.06 16.74
C VAL A 313 -7.48 27.38 18.04
N ASP A 314 -6.42 27.86 18.72
CA ASP A 314 -5.97 27.29 20.00
C ASP A 314 -7.04 27.49 21.09
N ALA A 315 -7.89 28.51 21.00
CA ALA A 315 -9.02 28.66 21.93
C ALA A 315 -9.92 27.41 21.97
N TYR A 316 -10.08 26.73 20.82
CA TYR A 316 -10.94 25.56 20.66
C TYR A 316 -10.18 24.23 20.72
N ILE A 317 -9.00 24.17 20.10
CA ILE A 317 -8.24 22.93 19.92
C ILE A 317 -6.94 23.04 20.72
N LYS A 318 -6.88 22.33 21.86
CA LYS A 318 -5.72 22.38 22.75
C LYS A 318 -4.65 21.36 22.36
N SER A 319 -3.40 21.73 22.59
CA SER A 319 -2.26 20.83 22.35
C SER A 319 -2.40 19.51 23.13
N GLY A 320 -2.23 18.40 22.42
CA GLY A 320 -2.33 17.04 22.96
C GLY A 320 -3.72 16.41 22.82
N ASP A 321 -4.73 17.17 22.42
CA ASP A 321 -6.07 16.64 22.19
C ASP A 321 -6.16 15.83 20.89
N SER A 322 -7.24 15.06 20.72
CA SER A 322 -7.38 14.16 19.57
C SER A 322 -7.47 14.90 18.23
N ILE A 323 -8.11 16.08 18.21
CA ILE A 323 -8.18 16.93 17.02
C ILE A 323 -6.79 17.49 16.69
N ASP A 324 -6.03 17.94 17.69
CA ASP A 324 -4.64 18.42 17.50
C ASP A 324 -3.73 17.32 16.96
N MET A 325 -3.77 16.12 17.54
CA MET A 325 -2.99 14.98 17.04
C MET A 325 -3.34 14.66 15.57
N SER A 326 -4.63 14.65 15.23
CA SER A 326 -5.08 14.43 13.85
C SER A 326 -4.66 15.57 12.91
N ALA A 327 -4.69 16.82 13.37
CA ALA A 327 -4.27 17.97 12.58
C ALA A 327 -2.76 17.91 12.29
N ARG A 328 -1.94 17.49 13.25
CA ARG A 328 -0.49 17.28 13.07
C ARG A 328 -0.18 16.18 12.06
N GLU A 329 -0.92 15.08 12.10
CA GLU A 329 -0.78 13.99 11.13
C GLU A 329 -1.17 14.42 9.71
N ARG A 330 -2.21 15.26 9.59
CA ARG A 330 -2.68 15.81 8.30
C ARG A 330 -1.81 16.95 7.78
N ALA A 331 -1.20 17.73 8.68
CA ALA A 331 -0.36 18.90 8.46
C ALA A 331 -0.99 20.09 7.73
N SER A 332 -1.84 19.85 6.73
CA SER A 332 -2.54 20.88 5.96
C SER A 332 -3.83 20.34 5.35
N SER A 333 -4.73 21.24 4.97
CA SER A 333 -5.88 20.91 4.14
C SER A 333 -5.43 20.67 2.69
N ILE A 334 -6.06 19.73 2.00
CA ILE A 334 -5.82 19.45 0.58
C ILE A 334 -7.04 19.89 -0.21
N TYR A 335 -6.85 20.83 -1.12
CA TYR A 335 -7.91 21.36 -2.00
C TYR A 335 -7.76 20.75 -3.39
N MET A 336 -8.76 20.01 -3.83
CA MET A 336 -8.87 19.43 -5.18
C MET A 336 -10.04 20.10 -5.92
N PRO A 337 -10.11 20.01 -7.26
CA PRO A 337 -11.19 20.62 -8.03
C PRO A 337 -12.60 20.11 -7.68
N ASP A 338 -12.70 18.88 -7.22
CA ASP A 338 -13.93 18.14 -6.96
C ASP A 338 -14.19 17.85 -5.48
N ASP A 339 -13.16 17.97 -4.63
CA ASP A 339 -13.27 17.67 -3.20
C ASP A 339 -12.23 18.44 -2.36
N LYS A 340 -12.43 18.49 -1.05
CA LYS A 340 -11.48 19.02 -0.07
C LYS A 340 -11.27 18.02 1.07
N ILE A 341 -10.01 17.79 1.42
CA ILE A 341 -9.65 16.99 2.60
C ILE A 341 -9.19 17.99 3.67
N PRO A 342 -10.05 18.34 4.65
CA PRO A 342 -9.71 19.37 5.60
C PRO A 342 -8.72 18.86 6.65
N MET A 343 -7.90 19.77 7.18
CA MET A 343 -6.95 19.49 8.26
C MET A 343 -7.66 19.14 9.58
N ILE A 344 -8.76 19.83 9.86
CA ILE A 344 -9.63 19.62 11.03
C ILE A 344 -11.08 19.38 10.55
N PRO A 345 -11.97 18.83 11.40
CA PRO A 345 -13.35 18.57 11.00
C PRO A 345 -14.09 19.82 10.47
N PRO A 346 -14.89 19.70 9.38
CA PRO A 346 -15.61 20.82 8.75
C PRO A 346 -16.46 21.66 9.69
N LYS A 347 -17.13 21.05 10.69
CA LYS A 347 -17.95 21.83 11.63
C LYS A 347 -17.10 22.69 12.57
N LEU A 348 -15.79 22.44 12.64
CA LEU A 348 -14.86 23.32 13.30
C LEU A 348 -14.31 24.34 12.30
N SER A 349 -13.66 23.91 11.21
CA SER A 349 -12.99 24.82 10.27
C SER A 349 -13.94 25.81 9.59
N GLU A 350 -15.17 25.41 9.27
CA GLU A 350 -16.13 26.21 8.50
C GLU A 350 -17.19 26.89 9.39
N ASP A 351 -17.08 26.76 10.72
CA ASP A 351 -18.01 27.38 11.66
C ASP A 351 -17.34 27.95 12.91
N LEU A 352 -16.94 27.12 13.88
CA LEU A 352 -16.38 27.60 15.15
C LEU A 352 -15.04 28.32 14.95
N CYS A 353 -14.18 27.76 14.10
CA CYS A 353 -12.89 28.30 13.70
C CYS A 353 -12.99 29.10 12.40
N SER A 354 -14.15 29.70 12.10
CA SER A 354 -14.31 30.59 10.96
C SER A 354 -14.84 31.97 11.38
N LEU A 355 -14.24 33.01 10.81
CA LEU A 355 -14.62 34.41 10.98
C LEU A 355 -15.84 34.75 10.12
N LYS A 356 -17.00 34.16 10.46
CA LYS A 356 -18.27 34.39 9.77
C LYS A 356 -18.85 35.76 10.09
N GLU A 357 -19.50 36.36 9.09
CA GLU A 357 -20.19 37.64 9.25
C GLU A 357 -21.25 37.60 10.37
N GLY A 358 -21.24 38.61 11.24
CA GLY A 358 -22.17 38.73 12.36
C GLY A 358 -21.79 37.92 13.61
N GLU A 359 -20.85 36.99 13.49
CA GLU A 359 -20.44 36.09 14.55
C GLU A 359 -19.33 36.67 15.43
N ILE A 360 -19.41 36.40 16.74
CA ILE A 360 -18.34 36.75 17.68
C ILE A 360 -17.39 35.56 17.80
N ARG A 361 -16.09 35.82 17.67
CA ARG A 361 -15.03 34.81 17.69
C ARG A 361 -13.83 35.26 18.55
N PRO A 362 -13.11 34.32 19.16
CA PRO A 362 -11.80 34.61 19.73
C PRO A 362 -10.81 34.80 18.58
N GLY A 363 -9.98 35.83 18.65
CA GLY A 363 -8.96 36.08 17.63
C GLY A 363 -7.62 36.44 18.23
N ILE A 364 -6.56 36.28 17.45
CA ILE A 364 -5.26 36.87 17.71
C ILE A 364 -5.12 38.08 16.77
N SER A 365 -5.08 39.27 17.36
CA SER A 365 -5.06 40.53 16.62
C SER A 365 -3.68 41.17 16.63
N THR A 366 -3.18 41.49 15.45
CA THR A 366 -2.00 42.34 15.25
C THR A 366 -2.48 43.75 14.94
N LEU A 367 -2.31 44.68 15.89
CA LEU A 367 -2.71 46.08 15.76
C LEU A 367 -1.48 46.92 15.45
N ILE A 368 -1.50 47.65 14.35
CA ILE A 368 -0.35 48.35 13.79
C ILE A 368 -0.69 49.83 13.64
N ARG A 369 0.02 50.68 14.40
CA ARG A 369 -0.09 52.13 14.24
C ARG A 369 0.79 52.58 13.09
N MET A 370 0.20 53.30 12.15
CA MET A 370 0.90 53.92 11.03
C MET A 370 0.71 55.43 11.05
N ASN A 371 1.70 56.18 10.58
CA ASN A 371 1.54 57.62 10.34
C ASN A 371 0.75 57.87 9.05
N ARG A 372 0.52 59.16 8.71
CA ARG A 372 -0.19 59.57 7.47
C ARG A 372 0.50 59.14 6.17
N PHE A 373 1.76 58.71 6.23
CA PHE A 373 2.55 58.20 5.11
C PHE A 373 2.64 56.67 5.11
N PHE A 374 1.77 55.97 5.88
CA PHE A 374 1.74 54.51 6.01
C PHE A 374 3.05 53.90 6.56
N GLU A 375 3.87 54.69 7.24
CA GLU A 375 5.05 54.18 7.93
C GLU A 375 4.63 53.61 9.29
N ILE A 376 5.03 52.37 9.54
CA ILE A 376 4.78 51.67 10.81
C ILE A 376 5.53 52.38 11.93
N GLN A 377 4.80 52.77 12.97
CA GLN A 377 5.34 53.43 14.17
C GLN A 377 5.50 52.44 15.32
N GLU A 378 4.48 51.62 15.55
CA GLU A 378 4.42 50.60 16.60
C GLU A 378 3.44 49.49 16.19
N TYR A 379 3.58 48.32 16.79
CA TYR A 379 2.61 47.23 16.67
C TYR A 379 2.47 46.47 18.00
N GLU A 380 1.31 45.87 18.23
CA GLU A 380 1.05 44.94 19.33
C GLU A 380 0.32 43.69 18.81
N ILE A 381 0.67 42.52 19.35
CA ILE A 381 -0.02 41.25 19.08
C ILE A 381 -0.73 40.83 20.36
N ILE A 382 -2.05 40.67 20.31
CA ILE A 382 -2.87 40.45 21.50
C ILE A 382 -3.96 39.41 21.26
N PRO A 383 -4.31 38.59 22.26
CA PRO A 383 -5.58 37.88 22.28
C PRO A 383 -6.74 38.87 22.27
N SER A 384 -7.80 38.54 21.54
CA SER A 384 -8.90 39.46 21.28
C SER A 384 -10.23 38.72 21.16
N ILE A 385 -11.31 39.49 21.31
CA ILE A 385 -12.67 39.10 20.98
C ILE A 385 -13.12 39.99 19.82
N ILE A 386 -13.43 39.39 18.69
CA ILE A 386 -13.71 40.08 17.44
C ILE A 386 -15.09 39.72 16.91
N LYS A 387 -15.66 40.59 16.07
CA LYS A 387 -16.90 40.36 15.34
C LYS A 387 -16.73 40.83 13.90
N ILE A 388 -17.07 39.97 12.94
CA ILE A 388 -17.01 40.34 11.53
C ILE A 388 -18.26 41.14 11.16
N HIS A 389 -18.04 42.29 10.54
CA HIS A 389 -19.11 43.23 10.18
C HIS A 389 -19.49 43.15 8.72
N GLN A 390 -18.56 42.68 7.88
CA GLN A 390 -18.79 42.56 6.45
C GLN A 390 -17.96 41.40 5.89
N LYS A 391 -18.60 40.53 5.12
CA LYS A 391 -17.90 39.51 4.32
C LYS A 391 -17.89 39.93 2.86
N LEU A 392 -16.70 39.95 2.25
CA LEU A 392 -16.52 40.29 0.85
C LEU A 392 -15.83 39.15 0.10
N SER A 393 -16.22 38.94 -1.15
CA SER A 393 -15.38 38.25 -2.11
C SER A 393 -14.29 39.19 -2.66
N TYR A 394 -13.22 38.63 -3.21
CA TYR A 394 -12.24 39.44 -3.94
C TYR A 394 -12.89 40.30 -5.03
N THR A 395 -13.89 39.77 -5.75
CA THR A 395 -14.60 40.52 -6.80
C THR A 395 -15.30 41.75 -6.23
N GLU A 396 -16.02 41.61 -5.12
CA GLU A 396 -16.73 42.72 -4.47
C GLU A 396 -15.75 43.76 -3.90
N ALA A 397 -14.68 43.31 -3.25
CA ALA A 397 -13.66 44.22 -2.72
C ALA A 397 -12.98 45.04 -3.83
N ASN A 398 -12.74 44.46 -5.01
CA ASN A 398 -12.20 45.21 -6.15
C ASN A 398 -13.17 46.27 -6.67
N LEU A 399 -14.49 45.99 -6.64
CA LEU A 399 -15.51 46.95 -7.05
C LEU A 399 -15.65 48.13 -6.07
N LEU A 400 -15.20 47.97 -4.82
CA LEU A 400 -15.18 49.02 -3.80
C LEU A 400 -13.91 49.89 -3.87
N ASN A 401 -12.81 49.34 -4.40
CA ASN A 401 -11.57 50.09 -4.58
C ASN A 401 -11.79 51.33 -5.48
N GLY A 402 -11.47 52.52 -4.95
CA GLY A 402 -11.66 53.81 -5.63
C GLY A 402 -12.96 54.55 -5.28
N LYS A 403 -13.82 53.99 -4.41
CA LYS A 403 -15.13 54.59 -4.04
C LYS A 403 -15.15 55.29 -2.67
N ASN A 404 -14.00 55.80 -2.19
CA ASN A 404 -13.85 56.39 -0.85
C ASN A 404 -14.25 55.42 0.28
N ASP A 405 -13.80 54.17 0.14
CA ASP A 405 -14.05 53.05 1.03
C ASP A 405 -12.74 52.63 1.75
N PRO A 406 -12.78 52.08 2.98
CA PRO A 406 -11.58 51.58 3.68
C PRO A 406 -10.68 50.68 2.82
N ILE A 407 -11.26 49.87 1.92
CA ILE A 407 -10.53 49.02 0.97
C ILE A 407 -9.56 49.84 0.10
N THR A 408 -9.93 51.07 -0.27
CA THR A 408 -9.06 51.94 -1.08
C THR A 408 -7.80 52.33 -0.33
N THR A 409 -7.92 52.62 0.97
CA THR A 409 -6.77 52.98 1.82
C THR A 409 -5.93 51.75 2.14
N LEU A 410 -6.56 50.61 2.47
CA LEU A 410 -5.87 49.33 2.66
C LEU A 410 -5.06 48.93 1.42
N TYR A 411 -5.63 49.13 0.22
CA TYR A 411 -4.92 48.86 -1.03
C TYR A 411 -3.68 49.76 -1.21
N ARG A 412 -3.76 51.04 -0.84
CA ARG A 412 -2.60 51.95 -0.87
C ARG A 412 -1.52 51.55 0.11
N ILE A 413 -1.89 51.11 1.32
CA ILE A 413 -0.96 50.53 2.30
C ILE A 413 -0.25 49.32 1.68
N ALA A 414 -1.01 48.39 1.10
CA ALA A 414 -0.46 47.18 0.49
C ALA A 414 0.51 47.48 -0.68
N ILE A 415 0.21 48.46 -1.54
CA ILE A 415 1.15 48.92 -2.59
C ILE A 415 2.48 49.37 -1.97
N GLN A 416 2.43 50.16 -0.90
CA GLN A 416 3.64 50.68 -0.26
C GLN A 416 4.44 49.58 0.44
N LEU A 417 3.76 48.63 1.09
CA LEU A 417 4.39 47.45 1.68
C LEU A 417 5.10 46.62 0.61
N ARG A 418 4.44 46.36 -0.52
CA ARG A 418 5.02 45.65 -1.66
C ARG A 418 6.24 46.37 -2.21
N ASP A 419 6.14 47.67 -2.49
CA ASP A 419 7.25 48.47 -3.03
C ASP A 419 8.46 48.45 -2.08
N LYS A 420 8.23 48.60 -0.78
CA LYS A 420 9.28 48.46 0.24
C LYS A 420 9.92 47.07 0.19
N ARG A 421 9.11 46.01 0.15
CA ARG A 421 9.56 44.61 0.11
C ARG A 421 10.40 44.32 -1.14
N LEU A 422 9.98 44.81 -2.31
CA LEU A 422 10.73 44.67 -3.57
C LEU A 422 12.05 45.46 -3.53
N LYS A 423 12.05 46.68 -2.99
CA LYS A 423 13.27 47.49 -2.81
C LYS A 423 14.28 46.84 -1.86
N THR A 424 13.84 46.03 -0.90
CA THR A 424 14.72 45.25 -0.02
C THR A 424 15.15 43.90 -0.62
N GLY A 425 14.90 43.67 -1.91
CA GLY A 425 15.41 42.51 -2.64
C GLY A 425 14.46 41.31 -2.73
N ALA A 426 13.17 41.48 -2.39
CA ALA A 426 12.21 40.41 -2.59
C ALA A 426 12.01 40.10 -4.08
N ILE A 427 11.89 38.81 -4.40
CA ILE A 427 11.65 38.32 -5.75
C ILE A 427 10.15 38.00 -5.86
N GLN A 428 9.48 38.59 -6.84
CA GLN A 428 8.10 38.27 -7.19
C GLN A 428 8.08 37.27 -8.34
N ILE A 429 7.66 36.04 -8.03
CA ILE A 429 7.47 34.98 -9.03
C ILE A 429 5.98 34.88 -9.32
N THR A 430 5.57 35.29 -10.51
CA THR A 430 4.18 35.17 -10.96
C THR A 430 4.07 33.98 -11.91
N LEU A 431 3.47 32.90 -11.44
CA LEU A 431 3.13 31.73 -12.25
C LEU A 431 1.68 31.84 -12.74
N PRO A 432 1.36 31.33 -13.95
CA PRO A 432 -0.02 31.24 -14.40
C PRO A 432 -0.78 30.24 -13.52
N GLU A 433 -1.91 30.68 -12.98
CA GLU A 433 -2.77 29.84 -12.16
C GLU A 433 -4.18 29.73 -12.73
N VAL A 434 -4.78 28.57 -12.51
CA VAL A 434 -6.10 28.22 -13.00
C VAL A 434 -6.90 27.69 -11.83
N ASN A 435 -8.07 28.28 -11.60
CA ASN A 435 -9.10 27.69 -10.75
C ASN A 435 -9.84 26.65 -11.58
N VAL A 436 -9.96 25.42 -11.08
CA VAL A 436 -10.69 24.33 -11.74
C VAL A 436 -11.73 23.83 -10.76
N TRP A 437 -12.94 23.56 -11.25
CA TRP A 437 -14.02 22.98 -10.45
C TRP A 437 -14.87 22.03 -11.30
N VAL A 438 -15.64 21.19 -10.63
CA VAL A 438 -16.61 20.28 -11.28
C VAL A 438 -18.02 20.82 -11.04
N GLU A 439 -18.75 21.03 -12.13
CA GLU A 439 -20.14 21.46 -12.13
C GLU A 439 -21.08 20.31 -11.71
N GLU A 440 -22.30 20.62 -11.29
CA GLU A 440 -23.29 19.59 -10.88
C GLU A 440 -23.61 18.57 -11.99
N ASN A 441 -23.49 18.97 -13.25
CA ASN A 441 -23.69 18.10 -14.42
C ASN A 441 -22.44 17.24 -14.76
N GLY A 442 -21.36 17.37 -14.00
CA GLY A 442 -20.08 16.68 -14.21
C GLY A 442 -19.15 17.35 -15.24
N GLU A 443 -19.52 18.52 -15.79
CA GLU A 443 -18.63 19.28 -16.67
C GLU A 443 -17.52 19.97 -15.87
N ILE A 444 -16.36 20.14 -16.50
CA ILE A 444 -15.19 20.79 -15.88
C ILE A 444 -15.24 22.28 -16.21
N GLY A 445 -15.46 23.09 -15.18
CA GLY A 445 -15.30 24.54 -15.23
C GLY A 445 -13.85 24.94 -14.94
N TYR A 446 -13.36 25.98 -15.61
CA TYR A 446 -12.05 26.56 -15.28
C TYR A 446 -11.99 28.05 -15.55
N SER A 447 -11.16 28.75 -14.79
CA SER A 447 -10.89 30.18 -15.00
C SER A 447 -9.46 30.55 -14.63
N LYS A 448 -8.86 31.51 -15.33
CA LYS A 448 -7.54 32.03 -14.98
C LYS A 448 -7.63 32.88 -13.73
N ILE A 449 -6.75 32.63 -12.76
CA ILE A 449 -6.62 33.46 -11.57
C ILE A 449 -5.68 34.62 -11.87
N ASP A 450 -6.15 35.85 -11.70
CA ASP A 450 -5.29 37.02 -11.71
C ASP A 450 -4.79 37.32 -10.28
N ARG A 451 -3.54 36.93 -10.00
CA ARG A 451 -2.87 37.20 -8.72
C ARG A 451 -2.54 38.67 -8.50
N GLU A 452 -2.43 39.45 -9.57
CA GLU A 452 -2.10 40.88 -9.49
C GLU A 452 -3.35 41.75 -9.28
N ASN A 453 -4.52 41.12 -9.18
CA ASN A 453 -5.75 41.82 -8.86
C ASN A 453 -5.68 42.50 -7.48
N SER A 454 -6.25 43.70 -7.37
CA SER A 454 -6.00 44.63 -6.26
C SER A 454 -6.30 44.05 -4.88
N SER A 455 -7.46 43.41 -4.70
CA SER A 455 -7.86 42.85 -3.41
C SER A 455 -7.07 41.59 -3.01
N ARG A 456 -6.63 40.78 -3.98
CA ARG A 456 -5.76 39.62 -3.70
C ARG A 456 -4.38 40.07 -3.28
N MET A 457 -3.82 41.06 -3.99
CA MET A 457 -2.57 41.69 -3.61
C MET A 457 -2.66 42.30 -2.22
N LEU A 458 -3.75 43.03 -1.94
CA LEU A 458 -4.00 43.65 -0.64
C LEU A 458 -3.89 42.64 0.49
N ILE A 459 -4.71 41.58 0.45
CA ILE A 459 -4.69 40.57 1.53
C ILE A 459 -3.33 39.90 1.62
N SER A 460 -2.71 39.57 0.48
CA SER A 460 -1.37 38.96 0.46
C SER A 460 -0.31 39.82 1.16
N GLU A 461 -0.22 41.12 0.88
CA GLU A 461 0.79 41.98 1.52
C GLU A 461 0.50 42.25 3.00
N LEU A 462 -0.78 42.28 3.40
CA LEU A 462 -1.15 42.40 4.81
C LEU A 462 -0.78 41.13 5.58
N MET A 463 -1.07 39.94 5.03
CA MET A 463 -0.66 38.67 5.66
C MET A 463 0.86 38.51 5.70
N ILE A 464 1.58 38.93 4.66
CA ILE A 464 3.06 38.97 4.67
C ILE A 464 3.56 39.89 5.79
N LEU A 465 2.94 41.06 5.96
CA LEU A 465 3.29 41.98 7.05
C LEU A 465 3.07 41.31 8.41
N ALA A 466 1.88 40.78 8.68
CA ALA A 466 1.57 40.11 9.95
C ALA A 466 2.56 38.97 10.26
N ASN A 467 2.91 38.14 9.27
CA ASN A 467 3.87 37.05 9.45
C ASN A 467 5.33 37.50 9.63
N SER A 468 5.64 38.76 9.32
CA SER A 468 7.01 39.31 9.44
C SER A 468 7.28 40.07 10.74
N LEU A 469 6.21 40.44 11.45
CA LEU A 469 6.24 41.16 12.74
C LEU A 469 6.40 40.19 13.90
#